data_AF-A0A966F319-F1
#
_entry.id   AF-A0A966F319-F1
#
_cell.length_a   1.000
_cell.length_b   1.000
_cell.length_c   1.000
_cell.angle_alpha   90.00
_cell.angle_beta   90.00
_cell.angle_gamma   90.00
#
_symmetry.space_group_name_H-M   'P 1'
#
loop_
_entity.id
_entity.type
_entity.pdbx_description
1 polymer ?
#
loop_
_entity_poly.entity_id
_entity_poly.type
_entity_poly.pdbx_seq_one_letter_code
_entity_poly.pdbx_strand_id
1 'polypeptide(L)' 'MKRGHGPDVAEIPFGPAATPCLVGEGLLGDVANRVGPYVKPGRAFIVTDEHVAPLYGGD' A
#
# COMPACT_ATOMS: atom_id res chain seq x y z
N MET A 1 -14.74 -16.45 -11.22
CA MET A 1 -14.27 -15.38 -10.31
C MET A 1 -14.84 -14.06 -10.80
N LYS A 2 -15.71 -13.40 -10.02
CA LYS A 2 -16.13 -12.02 -10.35
C LYS A 2 -14.92 -11.12 -10.11
N ARG A 3 -14.59 -10.25 -11.07
CA ARG A 3 -13.61 -9.17 -10.82
C ARG A 3 -14.21 -8.34 -9.69
N GLY A 4 -13.58 -8.34 -8.52
CA GLY A 4 -13.95 -7.43 -7.45
C GLY A 4 -13.87 -5.99 -7.95
N HIS A 5 -14.69 -5.11 -7.39
CA HIS A 5 -14.55 -3.67 -7.57
C HIS A 5 -13.09 -3.28 -7.28
N GLY A 6 -12.47 -2.48 -8.16
CA GLY A 6 -11.10 -2.00 -7.94
C GLY A 6 -11.02 -1.11 -6.70
N PRO A 7 -9.81 -0.75 -6.22
CA PRO A 7 -9.68 0.21 -5.14
C PRO A 7 -10.31 1.56 -5.53
N ASP A 8 -10.98 2.19 -4.58
CA ASP A 8 -11.30 3.60 -4.67
C ASP A 8 -10.01 4.40 -4.45
N VAL A 9 -9.85 5.50 -5.20
CA VAL A 9 -8.63 6.33 -5.18
C VAL A 9 -8.99 7.76 -4.81
N ALA A 10 -8.34 8.29 -3.78
CA ALA A 10 -8.44 9.69 -3.39
C ALA A 10 -7.06 10.35 -3.44
N GLU A 11 -6.95 11.50 -4.13
CA GLU A 11 -5.72 12.30 -4.11
C GLU A 11 -5.69 13.16 -2.85
N ILE A 12 -4.68 12.93 -1.99
CA ILE A 12 -4.54 13.64 -0.72
C ILE A 12 -3.49 14.74 -0.88
N PRO A 13 -3.85 16.03 -0.74
CA PRO A 13 -2.88 17.12 -0.76
C PRO A 13 -1.91 17.01 0.42
N PHE A 14 -0.60 17.06 0.15
CA PHE A 14 0.44 17.08 1.17
C PHE A 14 1.64 17.94 0.74
N GLY A 15 1.70 19.17 1.26
CA GLY A 15 2.71 20.14 0.86
C GLY A 15 2.59 20.50 -0.63
N PRO A 16 3.70 20.56 -1.39
CA PRO A 16 3.67 20.92 -2.82
C PRO A 16 3.19 19.79 -3.74
N ALA A 17 2.88 18.60 -3.21
CA ALA A 17 2.47 17.43 -3.99
C ALA A 17 1.15 16.86 -3.47
N ALA A 18 0.48 16.08 -4.31
CA ALA A 18 -0.61 15.19 -3.89
C ALA A 18 -0.09 13.74 -3.88
N THR A 19 -0.56 12.95 -2.93
CA THR A 19 -0.23 11.52 -2.80
C THR A 19 -1.53 10.71 -2.89
N PRO A 20 -1.57 9.64 -3.70
CA PRO A 20 -2.77 8.82 -3.80
C PRO A 20 -2.98 7.99 -2.54
N CYS A 21 -4.23 7.96 -2.07
CA CYS A 21 -4.74 7.08 -1.04
C CYS A 21 -5.64 6.03 -1.69
N LEU A 22 -5.28 4.76 -1.53
CA LEU A 22 -6.02 3.62 -2.07
C LEU A 22 -6.86 2.99 -0.96
N VAL A 23 -8.16 2.82 -1.17
CA VAL A 23 -9.07 2.19 -0.21
C VAL A 23 -9.79 1.03 -0.89
N GLY A 24 -9.78 -0.13 -0.25
CA GLY A 24 -10.40 -1.34 -0.78
C GLY A 24 -10.02 -2.58 -0.02
N GLU A 25 -10.67 -3.69 -0.35
CA GLU A 25 -10.41 -4.99 0.26
C GLU A 25 -9.18 -5.66 -0.38
N GLY A 26 -8.36 -6.32 0.44
CA GLY A 26 -7.26 -7.18 -0.05
C GLY A 26 -6.08 -6.46 -0.71
N LEU A 27 -5.93 -5.14 -0.53
CA LEU A 27 -4.89 -4.35 -1.21
C LEU A 27 -3.46 -4.81 -0.89
N LEU A 28 -3.24 -5.40 0.28
CA LEU A 28 -1.94 -5.92 0.69
C LEU A 28 -1.46 -7.09 -0.18
N GLY A 29 -2.38 -7.89 -0.75
CA GLY A 29 -2.05 -9.05 -1.57
C GLY A 29 -1.32 -8.70 -2.87
N ASP A 30 -1.32 -7.44 -3.27
CA ASP A 30 -0.62 -6.92 -4.43
C ASP A 30 0.01 -5.54 -4.09
N VAL A 31 0.55 -5.44 -2.86
CA VAL A 31 1.15 -4.21 -2.34
C VAL A 31 2.39 -3.81 -3.14
N ALA A 32 3.25 -4.76 -3.53
CA ALA A 32 4.50 -4.48 -4.23
C ALA A 32 4.27 -3.73 -5.56
N ASN A 33 3.25 -4.12 -6.34
CA ASN A 33 2.92 -3.42 -7.58
C ASN A 33 2.28 -2.04 -7.32
N ARG A 34 1.53 -1.88 -6.23
CA ARG A 34 0.92 -0.59 -5.84
C ARG A 34 1.95 0.42 -5.34
N VAL A 35 2.87 -0.01 -4.47
CA VAL A 35 3.87 0.90 -3.85
C VAL A 35 5.15 1.03 -4.66
N GLY A 36 5.45 0.05 -5.53
CA GLY A 36 6.68 -0.01 -6.33
C GLY A 36 7.04 1.29 -7.07
N PRO A 37 6.10 1.99 -7.74
CA PRO A 37 6.36 3.28 -8.38
C PRO A 37 6.91 4.37 -7.44
N TYR A 38 6.63 4.26 -6.14
CA TYR A 38 7.01 5.23 -5.11
C TYR A 38 8.29 4.84 -4.35
N VAL A 39 8.74 3.58 -4.44
CA VAL A 39 9.91 3.08 -3.70
C VAL A 39 11.16 3.05 -4.57
N LYS A 40 11.94 4.14 -4.55
CA LYS A 40 13.28 4.23 -5.18
C LYS A 40 14.36 4.09 -4.10
N PRO A 41 15.39 3.22 -4.23
CA PRO A 41 15.84 2.44 -5.39
C PRO A 41 15.44 0.94 -5.32
N GLY A 42 14.16 0.62 -5.06
CA GLY A 42 13.67 -0.77 -5.08
C GLY A 42 13.98 -1.60 -3.83
N ARG A 43 14.38 -0.96 -2.72
CA ARG A 43 14.44 -1.59 -1.40
C ARG A 43 13.53 -0.83 -0.45
N ALA A 44 12.75 -1.57 0.33
CA ALA A 44 11.92 -1.04 1.40
C ALA A 44 12.41 -1.59 2.75
N PHE A 45 12.34 -0.77 3.78
CA PHE A 45 12.44 -1.22 5.16
C PHE A 45 11.06 -1.11 5.78
N ILE A 46 10.52 -2.24 6.25
CA ILE A 46 9.21 -2.28 6.89
C ILE A 46 9.41 -1.97 8.37
N VAL A 47 8.72 -0.94 8.85
CA VAL A 47 8.64 -0.61 10.28
C VAL A 47 7.24 -0.95 10.76
N THR A 48 7.16 -1.78 11.79
CA THR A 48 5.90 -2.24 12.39
C THR A 48 6.12 -2.48 13.89
N ASP A 49 5.04 -2.55 14.66
CA ASP A 49 5.06 -2.92 16.07
C ASP A 49 4.92 -4.45 16.29
N GLU A 50 5.12 -4.88 17.54
CA GLU A 50 5.06 -6.28 17.98
C GLU A 50 3.68 -6.93 17.83
N HIS A 51 2.61 -6.15 17.70
CA HIS A 51 1.25 -6.64 17.59
C HIS A 51 0.83 -6.86 16.13
N VAL A 52 1.30 -6.01 15.23
CA VAL A 52 0.96 -6.03 13.81
C VAL A 52 1.90 -6.93 13.00
N ALA A 53 3.18 -7.01 13.40
CA ALA A 53 4.18 -7.82 12.69
C ALA A 53 3.76 -9.29 12.49
N PRO A 54 3.23 -10.01 13.50
CA PRO A 54 2.85 -11.42 13.34
C PRO A 54 1.65 -11.64 12.41
N LEU A 55 0.91 -10.58 12.06
CA LEU A 55 -0.30 -10.65 11.25
C LEU A 55 -0.05 -10.24 9.79
N TYR A 56 0.86 -9.27 9.56
CA TYR A 56 1.03 -8.62 8.25
C TYR A 56 2.49 -8.33 7.86
N GLY A 57 3.46 -8.61 8.73
CA GLY A 57 4.88 -8.26 8.52
C GLY A 57 5.60 -9.03 7.41
N GLY A 58 4.96 -10.07 6.87
CA GLY A 58 5.61 -11.09 6.04
C GLY A 58 6.22 -12.21 6.89
N ASP A 59 6.49 -13.35 6.26
CA ASP A 59 7.29 -14.45 6.84
C ASP A 59 8.79 -14.15 6.75
#